data_AF-A0A4Q3Y068-F1
#
_entry.id   AF-A0A4Q3Y068-F1
#
_cell.length_a   1.000
_cell.length_b   1.000
_cell.length_c   1.000
_cell.angle_alpha   90.00
_cell.angle_beta   90.00
_cell.angle_gamma   90.00
#
_symmetry.space_group_name_H-M   'P 1'
#
loop_
_entity.id
_entity.type
_entity.pdbx_description
1 polymer ?
#
loop_
_entity_poly.entity_id
_entity_poly.type
_entity_poly.pdbx_seq_one_letter_code
_entity_poly.pdbx_strand_id
1 'polypeptide(L)'
;MMGTRYTFLRESVANLAASAADQASYLDDSFAGLTGGKSAEAYGNDELAMEFDDSFIAVSHMLEYGEIRQSEIDALRSLDEMLNRWSGPRHTDFWARKALFEDHRWEAIRLRAIEVLALMPDEPRESEYTRSLANNGHNGS
;
A
#
# COMPACT_ATOMS: atom_id res chain seq x y z
N MET A 1 1.13 -10.13 -15.47
CA MET A 1 1.52 -8.81 -16.00
C MET A 1 2.38 -8.17 -14.92
N MET A 2 3.62 -7.75 -15.20
CA MET A 2 4.39 -7.02 -14.18
C MET A 2 3.75 -5.63 -14.04
N GLY A 3 3.20 -5.33 -12.86
CA GLY A 3 2.64 -4.01 -12.55
C GLY A 3 3.72 -2.93 -12.62
N THR A 4 3.31 -1.70 -12.95
CA THR A 4 4.20 -0.53 -12.82
C THR A 4 4.35 -0.14 -11.35
N ARG A 5 5.36 0.68 -11.00
CA ARG A 5 5.47 1.24 -9.64
C ARG A 5 4.20 1.99 -9.23
N TYR A 6 3.60 2.72 -10.17
CA TYR A 6 2.32 3.40 -9.96
C TYR A 6 1.18 2.41 -9.69
N THR A 7 1.13 1.28 -10.41
CA THR A 7 0.17 0.20 -10.17
C THR A 7 0.30 -0.35 -8.75
N PHE A 8 1.51 -0.70 -8.32
CA PHE A 8 1.75 -1.23 -6.97
C PHE A 8 1.40 -0.22 -5.86
N LEU A 9 1.78 1.04 -6.04
CA LEU A 9 1.40 2.11 -5.10
C LEU A 9 -0.12 2.29 -5.03
N ARG A 10 -0.81 2.20 -6.18
CA ARG A 10 -2.26 2.32 -6.22
C ARG A 10 -2.94 1.10 -5.56
N GLU A 11 -2.40 -0.10 -5.76
CA GLU A 11 -2.89 -1.33 -5.15
C GLU A 11 -2.74 -1.30 -3.62
N SER A 12 -1.60 -0.85 -3.08
CA SER A 12 -1.44 -0.71 -1.62
C SER A 12 -2.40 0.31 -1.01
N VAL A 13 -2.66 1.43 -1.70
CA VAL A 13 -3.73 2.38 -1.30
C VAL A 13 -5.11 1.74 -1.38
N ALA A 14 -5.37 0.89 -2.39
CA ALA A 14 -6.63 0.16 -2.50
C ALA A 14 -6.82 -0.85 -1.36
N ASN A 15 -5.76 -1.54 -0.93
CA ASN A 15 -5.78 -2.42 0.24
C ASN A 15 -6.07 -1.63 1.52
N LEU A 16 -5.47 -0.45 1.69
CA LEU A 16 -5.76 0.46 2.81
C LEU A 16 -7.20 1.01 2.78
N ALA A 17 -7.80 1.16 1.60
CA ALA A 17 -9.17 1.63 1.40
C ALA A 17 -10.23 0.54 1.57
N ALA A 18 -9.84 -0.73 1.48
CA ALA A 18 -10.75 -1.87 1.49
C ALA A 18 -11.47 -2.03 2.84
N SER A 19 -12.57 -2.79 2.86
CA SER A 19 -13.31 -3.05 4.11
C SER A 19 -12.43 -3.82 5.11
N ALA A 20 -12.79 -3.80 6.41
CA ALA A 20 -12.07 -4.57 7.42
C ALA A 20 -11.99 -6.08 7.09
N ALA A 21 -13.06 -6.63 6.50
CA ALA A 21 -13.11 -8.02 6.07
C ALA A 21 -12.18 -8.29 4.88
N ASP A 22 -12.15 -7.39 3.90
CA ASP A 22 -11.29 -7.53 2.72
C ASP A 22 -9.82 -7.32 3.09
N GLN A 23 -9.51 -6.39 4.00
CA GLN A 23 -8.17 -6.22 4.59
C GLN A 23 -7.70 -7.47 5.32
N ALA A 24 -8.59 -8.10 6.10
CA ALA A 24 -8.27 -9.35 6.77
C ALA A 24 -8.04 -10.50 5.79
N SER A 25 -8.90 -10.62 4.76
CA SER A 25 -8.76 -11.63 3.70
C SER A 25 -7.45 -11.45 2.93
N TYR A 26 -7.11 -10.22 2.56
CA TYR A 26 -5.87 -9.87 1.89
C TYR A 26 -4.66 -10.33 2.69
N LEU A 27 -4.63 -10.01 4.00
CA LEU A 27 -3.53 -10.40 4.87
C LEU A 27 -3.45 -11.92 5.06
N ASP A 28 -4.58 -12.61 5.17
CA ASP A 28 -4.60 -14.08 5.26
C ASP A 28 -4.03 -14.72 3.99
N ASP A 29 -4.31 -14.13 2.81
CA ASP A 29 -3.75 -14.56 1.52
C ASP A 29 -2.25 -14.24 1.40
N SER A 30 -1.81 -13.02 1.74
CA SER A 30 -0.41 -12.60 1.69
C SER A 30 0.49 -13.48 2.58
N PHE A 31 -0.02 -13.92 3.73
CA PHE A 31 0.69 -14.78 4.66
C PHE A 31 0.39 -16.28 4.49
N ALA A 32 -0.38 -16.69 3.48
CA ALA A 32 -0.80 -18.08 3.29
C ALA A 32 0.38 -19.09 3.29
N GLY A 33 1.53 -18.69 2.74
CA GLY A 33 2.74 -19.51 2.74
C GLY A 33 3.34 -19.74 4.14
N LEU A 34 3.18 -18.79 5.07
CA LEU A 34 3.66 -18.89 6.45
C LEU A 34 2.65 -19.56 7.38
N THR A 35 1.36 -19.39 7.11
CA THR A 35 0.27 -19.93 7.95
C THR A 35 -0.20 -21.32 7.50
N GLY A 36 0.23 -21.78 6.32
CA GLY A 36 -0.29 -22.99 5.70
C GLY A 36 -1.74 -22.81 5.20
N GLY A 37 -2.07 -21.62 4.70
CA GLY A 37 -3.41 -21.26 4.21
C GLY A 37 -4.45 -21.03 5.30
N LYS A 38 -4.00 -20.68 6.51
CA LYS A 38 -4.87 -20.36 7.66
C LYS A 38 -4.83 -18.86 7.95
N SER A 39 -5.66 -18.43 8.89
CA SER A 39 -5.68 -17.03 9.31
C SER A 39 -4.30 -16.54 9.76
N ALA A 40 -3.96 -15.35 9.31
CA ALA A 40 -2.77 -14.60 9.66
C ALA A 40 -3.01 -13.63 10.83
N GLU A 41 -4.03 -13.84 11.66
CA GLU A 41 -4.34 -12.98 12.82
C GLU A 41 -3.15 -12.76 13.79
N ALA A 42 -2.23 -13.73 13.87
CA ALA A 42 -1.02 -13.60 14.68
C ALA A 42 0.01 -12.62 14.08
N TYR A 43 -0.14 -12.26 12.81
CA TYR A 43 0.62 -11.23 12.12
C TYR A 43 -0.12 -9.90 12.24
N GLY A 44 0.63 -8.81 12.41
CA GLY A 44 0.04 -7.49 12.55
C GLY A 44 -0.58 -7.01 11.23
N ASN A 45 -1.49 -6.05 11.34
CA ASN A 45 -2.00 -5.29 10.20
C ASN A 45 -0.99 -4.23 9.74
N ASP A 46 0.19 -4.17 10.36
CA ASP A 46 1.30 -3.29 9.97
C ASP A 46 1.82 -3.62 8.56
N GLU A 47 1.63 -4.86 8.10
CA GLU A 47 1.92 -5.24 6.71
C GLU A 47 1.22 -4.33 5.68
N LEU A 48 -0.05 -3.93 5.93
CA LEU A 48 -0.76 -3.00 5.05
C LEU A 48 -0.06 -1.62 4.95
N ALA A 49 0.54 -1.18 6.06
CA ALA A 49 1.29 0.07 6.10
C ALA A 49 2.69 -0.09 5.49
N MET A 50 3.32 -1.25 5.67
CA MET A 50 4.64 -1.58 5.11
C MET A 50 4.60 -1.67 3.58
N GLU A 51 3.61 -2.36 3.00
CA GLU A 51 3.44 -2.43 1.55
C GLU A 51 3.21 -1.05 0.90
N PHE A 52 2.47 -0.20 1.62
CA PHE A 52 2.29 1.19 1.22
C PHE A 52 3.60 1.98 1.30
N ASP A 53 4.34 1.89 2.41
CA ASP A 53 5.62 2.59 2.60
C ASP A 53 6.67 2.16 1.56
N ASP A 54 6.80 0.86 1.30
CA ASP A 54 7.68 0.28 0.28
C ASP A 54 7.43 0.90 -1.11
N SER A 55 6.16 1.14 -1.43
CA SER A 55 5.76 1.80 -2.68
C SER A 55 5.94 3.32 -2.62
N PHE A 56 5.66 3.93 -1.47
CA PHE A 56 5.67 5.37 -1.25
C PHE A 56 7.09 5.95 -1.30
N ILE A 57 8.11 5.22 -0.87
CA ILE A 57 9.52 5.64 -0.94
C ILE A 57 9.93 6.06 -2.37
N ALA A 58 9.30 5.48 -3.40
CA ALA A 58 9.62 5.75 -4.79
C ALA A 58 8.99 7.05 -5.36
N VAL A 59 8.06 7.72 -4.66
CA VAL A 59 7.21 8.76 -5.28
C VAL A 59 7.97 9.98 -5.79
N SER A 60 9.06 10.38 -5.13
CA SER A 60 9.91 11.49 -5.60
C SER A 60 10.55 11.14 -6.96
N HIS A 61 11.04 9.92 -7.10
CA HIS A 61 11.59 9.44 -8.37
C HIS A 61 10.49 9.24 -9.42
N MET A 62 9.30 8.79 -9.01
CA MET A 62 8.16 8.69 -9.92
C MET A 62 7.75 10.06 -10.48
N LEU A 63 7.85 11.13 -9.68
CA LEU A 63 7.56 12.50 -10.10
C LEU A 63 8.56 12.97 -11.17
N GLU A 64 9.85 12.73 -10.94
CA GLU A 64 10.92 13.08 -11.88
C GLU A 64 10.72 12.44 -13.27
N TYR A 65 10.14 11.25 -13.31
CA TYR A 65 9.88 10.49 -14.53
C TYR A 65 8.44 10.63 -15.06
N GLY A 66 7.62 11.50 -14.47
CA GLY A 66 6.24 11.77 -14.92
C GLY A 66 5.25 10.62 -14.67
N GLU A 67 5.57 9.66 -13.80
CA GLU A 67 4.68 8.54 -13.45
C GLU A 67 3.59 8.95 -12.45
N ILE A 68 3.80 10.04 -11.73
CA ILE A 68 2.88 10.55 -10.71
C ILE A 68 2.86 12.07 -10.72
N ARG A 69 1.74 12.66 -10.31
CA ARG A 69 1.53 14.10 -10.21
C ARG A 69 1.77 14.58 -8.79
N GLN A 70 2.20 15.82 -8.63
CA GLN A 70 2.41 16.43 -7.31
C GLN A 70 1.15 16.37 -6.43
N SER A 71 -0.04 16.57 -7.00
CA SER A 71 -1.30 16.50 -6.27
C SER A 71 -1.61 15.11 -5.71
N GLU A 72 -1.17 14.04 -6.38
CA GLU A 72 -1.30 12.66 -5.89
C GLU A 72 -0.32 12.42 -4.74
N ILE A 73 0.92 12.92 -4.86
CA ILE A 73 1.94 12.84 -3.79
C ILE A 73 1.46 13.55 -2.52
N ASP A 74 0.88 14.74 -2.64
CA ASP A 74 0.40 15.49 -1.48
C ASP A 74 -0.76 14.75 -0.78
N ALA A 75 -1.61 14.07 -1.54
CA ALA A 75 -2.65 13.21 -0.99
C ALA A 75 -2.05 11.97 -0.29
N LEU A 76 -1.10 11.28 -0.92
CA LEU A 76 -0.39 10.14 -0.36
C LEU A 76 0.35 10.50 0.93
N ARG A 77 1.03 11.65 0.98
CA ARG A 77 1.75 12.12 2.18
C ARG A 77 0.83 12.26 3.39
N SER A 78 -0.39 12.73 3.19
CA SER A 78 -1.35 12.83 4.31
C SER A 78 -1.80 11.46 4.85
N LEU A 79 -1.83 10.43 4.01
CA LEU A 79 -2.14 9.05 4.41
C LEU A 79 -0.94 8.45 5.16
N ASP A 80 0.27 8.66 4.64
CA ASP A 80 1.53 8.29 5.30
C ASP A 80 1.63 8.91 6.71
N GLU A 81 1.36 10.21 6.83
CA GLU A 81 1.34 10.92 8.11
C GLU A 81 0.31 10.36 9.10
N MET A 82 -0.81 9.80 8.62
CA MET A 82 -1.80 9.16 9.48
C MET A 82 -1.31 7.81 10.02
N LEU A 83 -0.70 6.99 9.15
CA LEU A 83 -0.13 5.70 9.54
C LEU A 83 1.05 5.87 10.51
N ASN A 84 1.95 6.81 10.21
CA ASN A 84 3.14 7.09 11.00
C ASN A 84 2.87 7.53 12.45
N ARG A 85 1.68 8.09 12.74
CA ARG A 85 1.27 8.43 14.12
C ARG A 85 1.11 7.21 15.02
N TRP A 86 0.87 6.04 14.43
CA TRP A 86 0.65 4.79 15.16
C TRP A 86 1.87 3.88 15.13
N SER A 87 2.99 4.35 14.59
CA SER A 87 4.25 3.62 14.60
C SER A 87 4.82 3.51 16.02
N GLY A 88 5.56 2.42 16.26
CA GLY A 88 6.32 2.21 17.49
C GLY A 88 5.60 1.40 18.58
N PRO A 89 6.35 1.00 19.62
CA PRO A 89 5.95 -0.06 20.54
C PRO A 89 4.79 0.29 21.49
N ARG A 90 4.37 1.57 21.53
CA ARG A 90 3.25 2.03 22.37
C ARG A 90 1.88 1.82 21.74
N HIS A 91 1.85 1.43 20.47
CA HIS A 91 0.62 1.32 19.66
C HIS A 91 0.46 -0.09 19.09
N THR A 92 1.02 -1.12 19.75
CA THR A 92 0.94 -2.51 19.27
C THR A 92 -0.49 -3.02 19.16
N ASP A 93 -1.40 -2.51 19.99
CA ASP A 93 -2.83 -2.81 19.95
C ASP A 93 -3.51 -2.33 18.67
N PHE A 94 -3.06 -1.19 18.11
CA PHE A 94 -3.57 -0.63 16.87
C PHE A 94 -3.28 -1.54 15.66
N TRP A 95 -2.16 -2.26 15.70
CA TRP A 95 -1.75 -3.18 14.64
C TRP A 95 -2.30 -4.60 14.83
N ALA A 96 -3.06 -4.89 15.89
CA ALA A 96 -3.66 -6.21 16.09
C ALA A 96 -4.89 -6.42 15.17
N ARG A 97 -5.11 -7.65 14.67
CA ARG A 97 -6.23 -7.99 13.77
C ARG A 97 -7.59 -7.39 14.18
N LYS A 98 -7.96 -7.49 15.46
CA LYS A 98 -9.24 -6.97 15.97
C LYS A 98 -9.44 -5.48 15.68
N ALA A 99 -8.35 -4.70 15.63
CA ALA A 99 -8.41 -3.26 15.43
C ALA A 99 -8.98 -2.89 14.07
N LEU A 100 -8.84 -3.74 13.04
CA LEU A 100 -9.48 -3.51 11.74
C LEU A 100 -10.99 -3.34 11.86
N PHE A 101 -11.61 -4.09 12.78
CA PHE A 101 -13.05 -4.17 12.96
C PHE A 101 -13.58 -3.24 14.05
N GLU A 102 -12.83 -3.09 15.14
CA GLU A 102 -13.32 -2.41 16.35
C GLU A 102 -12.79 -0.98 16.50
N ASP A 103 -11.68 -0.64 15.83
CA ASP A 103 -10.99 0.62 16.06
C ASP A 103 -11.38 1.67 15.01
N HIS A 104 -12.07 2.73 15.47
CA HIS A 104 -12.44 3.89 14.64
C HIS A 104 -11.24 4.56 13.97
N ARG A 105 -10.02 4.39 14.47
CA ARG A 105 -8.80 4.90 13.82
C ARG A 105 -8.56 4.24 12.46
N TRP A 106 -8.87 2.94 12.32
CA TRP A 106 -8.81 2.23 11.04
C TRP A 106 -9.90 2.68 10.07
N GLU A 107 -11.09 3.04 10.57
CA GLU A 107 -12.12 3.66 9.74
C GLU A 107 -11.65 5.00 9.15
N ALA A 108 -11.00 5.85 9.96
CA ALA A 108 -10.42 7.10 9.48
C ALA A 108 -9.35 6.88 8.39
N ILE A 109 -8.48 5.87 8.55
CA ILE A 109 -7.48 5.49 7.55
C ILE A 109 -8.15 5.03 6.25
N ARG A 110 -9.16 4.15 6.34
CA ARG A 110 -9.91 3.69 5.16
C ARG A 110 -10.56 4.83 4.42
N LEU A 111 -11.25 5.74 5.13
CA LEU A 111 -11.86 6.92 4.52
C LEU A 111 -10.81 7.79 3.81
N ARG A 112 -9.66 8.02 4.45
CA ARG A 112 -8.58 8.78 3.81
C ARG A 112 -8.02 8.07 2.58
N ALA A 113 -7.80 6.76 2.66
CA ALA A 113 -7.32 5.96 1.54
C ALA A 113 -8.31 5.96 0.37
N ILE A 114 -9.62 5.93 0.63
CA ILE A 114 -10.67 6.08 -0.41
C ILE A 114 -10.54 7.43 -1.13
N GLU A 115 -10.37 8.53 -0.37
CA GLU A 115 -10.18 9.87 -0.95
C GLU A 115 -8.89 9.96 -1.79
N VAL A 116 -7.80 9.37 -1.31
CA VAL A 116 -6.52 9.32 -2.05
C VAL A 116 -6.68 8.49 -3.32
N LEU A 117 -7.32 7.32 -3.23
CA LEU A 117 -7.54 6.42 -4.36
C LEU A 117 -8.37 7.07 -5.47
N ALA A 118 -9.35 7.92 -5.11
CA ALA A 118 -10.14 8.68 -6.06
C ALA A 118 -9.32 9.68 -6.90
N LEU A 119 -8.15 10.11 -6.39
CA LEU A 119 -7.21 10.98 -7.11
C LEU A 119 -6.22 10.20 -7.98
N MET A 120 -6.16 8.88 -7.82
CA MET A 120 -5.26 7.96 -8.50
C MET A 120 -6.02 7.14 -9.56
N PRO A 121 -6.11 7.63 -10.81
CA PRO A 121 -6.80 6.89 -11.87
C PRO A 121 -6.16 5.50 -12.08
N ASP A 122 -7.01 4.54 -12.42
CA ASP A 122 -6.62 3.19 -12.79
C ASP A 122 -6.16 3.16 -14.26
N GLU A 123 -4.93 3.61 -14.48
CA GLU A 123 -4.29 3.64 -15.79
C GLU A 123 -2.82 3.23 -15.65
N PRO A 124 -2.27 2.49 -16.63
CA PRO A 124 -0.84 2.22 -16.66
C PRO A 124 -0.05 3.51 -16.84
N ARG A 125 0.89 3.79 -15.93
CA ARG A 125 1.81 4.91 -16.04
C ARG A 125 3.23 4.38 -16.18
N GLU A 126 3.61 4.14 -17.43
CA GLU A 126 4.96 3.74 -17.78
C GLU A 126 5.86 4.95 -17.99
N SER A 127 7.10 4.85 -17.53
CA SER A 127 8.15 5.81 -17.87
C SER A 127 9.27 5.16 -18.67
N GLU A 128 10.20 6.00 -19.16
CA GLU A 128 11.45 5.53 -19.74
C GLU A 128 12.27 4.70 -18.73
N TYR A 129 12.17 5.00 -17.43
CA TYR A 129 12.82 4.22 -16.39
C TYR A 129 12.25 2.80 -16.31
N THR A 130 10.93 2.64 -16.21
CA THR A 130 10.29 1.31 -16.15
C THR A 130 10.50 0.52 -17.45
N ARG A 131 10.46 1.19 -18.61
CA ARG A 131 10.80 0.58 -19.91
C ARG A 131 12.26 0.11 -19.97
N SER A 132 13.19 0.88 -19.42
CA SER A 132 14.62 0.52 -19.38
C SER A 132 14.90 -0.70 -18.49
N LEU A 133 14.20 -0.82 -17.35
CA LEU A 133 14.31 -1.98 -16.47
C LEU A 133 13.79 -3.26 -17.14
N ALA A 134 12.64 -3.19 -17.82
CA ALA A 134 12.08 -4.32 -18.56
C ALA A 134 13.01 -4.82 -19.69
N ASN A 135 13.65 -3.88 -20.40
CA ASN A 135 14.58 -4.19 -21.48
C ASN A 135 15.93 -4.74 -20.97
N ASN A 136 16.43 -4.26 -19.83
CA ASN A 136 17.69 -4.73 -19.26
C ASN A 136 17.58 -6.11 -18.58
N GLY A 137 16.38 -6.51 -18.14
CA GLY A 137 16.12 -7.85 -17.58
C GLY A 137 16.21 -9.00 -18.58
N HIS A 138 16.23 -8.72 -19.89
CA HIS A 138 16.33 -9.74 -20.96
C HIS A 138 17.76 -10.02 -21.44
N ASN A 139 18.76 -9.23 -21.02
CA ASN A 139 20.16 -9.41 -21.44
C ASN A 139 21.04 -10.10 -20.38
N GLY A 140 20.42 -10.67 -19.33
CA GLY A 140 21.10 -11.42 -18.28
C GLY A 140 20.54 -12.83 -18.15
N SER A 141 20.80 -13.69 -19.13
CA SER A 141 20.61 -15.15 -19.05
C SER A 141 21.74 -15.84 -19.79
#